data_AF-A0A1S3JR32-F1
#
_entry.id   AF-A0A1S3JR32-F1
#
_cell.length_a   1.000
_cell.length_b   1.000
_cell.length_c   1.000
_cell.angle_alpha   90.00
_cell.angle_beta   90.00
_cell.angle_gamma   90.00
#
_symmetry.space_group_name_H-M   'P 1'
#
loop_
_entity.id
_entity.type
_entity.pdbx_description
1 polymer ?
#
loop_
_entity_poly.entity_id
_entity_poly.type
_entity_poly.pdbx_seq_one_letter_code
_entity_poly.pdbx_strand_id
1 'polypeptide(L)'
;MGLQILLKTSLLSTLLVLLTTQQKVKYTRGIGTKDAILPLSAFKKVTAESAISCTLQCSQTKGCRSWNYYKTRNRDNCELNSRKALSTDILLRHDGGMYYQDAKEEMDCNDLGGGWWFLTCTGFHLTGNYSGCNSAGGTSDMAKKMKCVAITGINCDFGCLLRAATMKLRRNN
;
A
#
# COMPACT_ATOMS: atom_id res chain seq x y z
N MET A 1 8.80 37.94 34.22
CA MET A 1 8.91 37.79 32.75
C MET A 1 9.50 36.45 32.27
N GLY A 2 10.14 35.63 33.12
CA GLY A 2 10.80 34.38 32.67
C GLY A 2 9.89 33.16 32.43
N LEU A 3 8.74 33.07 33.09
CA LEU A 3 7.87 31.88 33.02
C LEU A 3 7.13 31.71 31.67
N GLN A 4 6.82 32.82 31.00
CA GLN A 4 6.17 32.85 29.68
C GLN A 4 7.09 32.38 28.54
N ILE A 5 8.40 32.55 28.69
CA ILE A 5 9.41 32.16 27.68
C ILE A 5 9.65 30.65 27.74
N LEU A 6 9.74 30.08 28.95
CA LEU A 6 9.90 28.65 29.20
C LEU A 6 8.72 27.80 28.70
N LEU A 7 7.49 28.32 28.84
CA LEU A 7 6.30 27.60 28.37
C LEU A 7 6.25 27.54 26.83
N LYS A 8 6.65 28.62 26.15
CA LYS A 8 6.68 28.70 24.68
C LYS A 8 7.75 27.79 24.07
N THR A 9 8.93 27.70 24.70
CA THR A 9 9.99 26.79 24.24
C THR A 9 9.63 25.32 24.47
N SER A 10 8.94 25.00 25.57
CA SER A 10 8.44 23.66 25.86
C SER A 10 7.36 23.21 24.86
N LEU A 11 6.38 24.07 24.55
CA LEU A 11 5.35 23.79 23.53
C LEU A 11 5.93 23.61 22.13
N LEU A 12 6.90 24.46 21.75
CA LEU A 12 7.55 24.39 20.45
C LEU A 12 8.36 23.10 20.30
N SER A 13 9.05 22.66 21.36
CA SER A 13 9.83 21.42 21.33
C SER A 13 8.93 20.18 21.31
N THR A 14 7.80 20.16 22.02
CA THR A 14 6.80 19.07 21.87
C THR A 14 6.19 19.03 20.48
N LEU A 15 5.88 20.18 19.88
CA LEU A 15 5.35 20.25 18.51
C LEU A 15 6.40 19.81 17.49
N LEU A 16 7.67 20.19 17.68
CA LEU A 16 8.77 19.75 16.84
C LEU A 16 9.01 18.24 16.97
N VAL A 17 8.90 17.67 18.18
CA VAL A 17 8.96 16.22 18.39
C VAL A 17 7.78 15.53 17.70
N LEU A 18 6.55 16.05 17.79
CA LEU A 18 5.39 15.51 17.06
C LEU A 18 5.52 15.61 15.53
N LEU A 19 6.15 16.68 15.03
CA LEU A 19 6.42 16.87 13.59
C LEU A 19 7.62 16.05 13.09
N THR A 20 8.59 15.71 13.97
CA THR A 20 9.82 14.97 13.62
C THR A 20 9.79 13.50 14.01
N THR A 21 8.79 13.05 14.78
CA THR A 21 8.40 11.64 14.79
C THR A 21 7.82 11.31 13.43
N GLN A 22 8.69 11.16 12.44
CA GLN A 22 8.43 10.27 11.34
C GLN A 22 8.05 8.95 11.98
N GLN A 23 6.77 8.62 11.89
CA GLN A 23 6.31 7.32 12.32
C GLN A 23 7.16 6.34 11.52
N LYS A 24 8.05 5.60 12.22
CA LYS A 24 8.69 4.39 11.69
C LYS A 24 7.58 3.37 11.49
N VAL A 25 6.71 3.62 10.53
CA VAL A 25 5.63 2.71 10.22
C VAL A 25 6.31 1.61 9.43
N LYS A 26 6.58 0.52 10.12
CA LYS A 26 6.99 -0.74 9.51
C LYS A 26 5.79 -1.27 8.76
N TYR A 27 5.91 -1.39 7.45
CA TYR A 27 4.88 -1.99 6.63
C TYR A 27 5.31 -3.36 6.17
N THR A 28 4.34 -4.24 6.05
CA THR A 28 4.55 -5.50 5.38
C THR A 28 4.41 -5.26 3.89
N ARG A 29 5.51 -5.39 3.15
CA ARG A 29 5.46 -5.42 1.69
C ARG A 29 4.60 -6.61 1.28
N GLY A 30 3.80 -6.53 0.23
CA GLY A 30 3.10 -7.70 -0.29
C GLY A 30 3.51 -8.07 -1.70
N ILE A 31 3.27 -9.33 -2.05
CA ILE A 31 3.49 -9.92 -3.35
C ILE A 31 2.14 -10.36 -3.87
N GLY A 32 1.83 -10.00 -5.10
CA GLY A 32 0.60 -10.34 -5.76
C GLY A 32 0.85 -11.00 -7.10
N THR A 33 -0.20 -11.58 -7.65
CA THR A 33 -0.19 -12.25 -8.94
C THR A 33 -1.51 -11.94 -9.62
N LYS A 34 -1.42 -11.32 -10.80
CA LYS A 34 -2.59 -11.01 -11.62
C LYS A 34 -3.08 -12.27 -12.32
N ASP A 35 -4.38 -12.30 -12.60
CA ASP A 35 -5.08 -13.37 -13.30
C ASP A 35 -4.89 -14.73 -12.60
N ALA A 36 -4.80 -14.68 -11.27
CA ALA A 36 -4.50 -15.82 -10.42
C ALA A 36 -5.21 -15.69 -9.07
N ILE A 37 -5.53 -16.83 -8.45
CA ILE A 37 -6.12 -16.93 -7.11
C ILE A 37 -5.56 -18.12 -6.34
N LEU A 38 -5.62 -18.03 -5.01
CA LEU A 38 -5.36 -19.18 -4.15
C LEU A 38 -6.70 -19.89 -3.83
N PRO A 39 -6.99 -21.03 -4.46
CA PRO A 39 -8.27 -21.72 -4.28
C PRO A 39 -8.43 -22.27 -2.87
N LEU A 40 -9.69 -22.42 -2.43
CA LEU A 40 -10.08 -23.19 -1.24
C LEU A 40 -9.34 -22.81 0.06
N SER A 41 -8.86 -21.58 0.16
CA SER A 41 -8.14 -21.06 1.32
C SER A 41 -8.87 -19.93 2.04
N ALA A 42 -9.98 -19.49 1.45
CA ALA A 42 -10.82 -18.42 1.94
C ALA A 42 -11.55 -18.86 3.22
N PHE A 43 -11.27 -18.19 4.33
CA PHE A 43 -12.00 -18.39 5.59
C PHE A 43 -13.07 -17.32 5.81
N LYS A 44 -13.01 -16.22 5.06
CA LYS A 44 -13.99 -15.14 5.10
C LYS A 44 -14.11 -14.50 3.73
N LYS A 45 -15.33 -14.24 3.28
CA LYS A 45 -15.59 -13.41 2.09
C LYS A 45 -16.15 -12.07 2.54
N VAL A 46 -15.73 -11.01 1.88
CA VAL A 46 -16.15 -9.64 2.17
C VAL A 46 -16.39 -8.88 0.88
N THR A 47 -17.21 -7.83 0.99
CA THR A 47 -17.36 -6.86 -0.08
C THR A 47 -16.25 -5.83 -0.04
N ALA A 48 -15.54 -5.65 -1.15
CA ALA A 48 -14.50 -4.65 -1.31
C ALA A 48 -14.71 -3.85 -2.59
N GLU A 49 -14.68 -2.52 -2.50
CA GLU A 49 -14.84 -1.64 -3.68
C GLU A 49 -13.63 -1.71 -4.63
N SER A 50 -12.50 -2.17 -4.12
CA SER A 50 -11.24 -2.30 -4.85
C SER A 50 -10.34 -3.33 -4.19
N ALA A 51 -9.29 -3.74 -4.90
CA ALA A 51 -8.22 -4.58 -4.34
C ALA A 51 -7.59 -3.94 -3.09
N ILE A 52 -7.50 -2.61 -3.05
CA ILE A 52 -6.95 -1.85 -1.91
C ILE A 52 -7.85 -2.01 -0.69
N SER A 53 -9.17 -1.89 -0.90
CA SER A 53 -10.15 -2.13 0.16
C SER A 53 -10.04 -3.58 0.67
N CYS A 54 -9.79 -4.54 -0.22
CA CYS A 54 -9.52 -5.93 0.15
C CYS A 54 -8.25 -6.08 0.99
N THR A 55 -7.15 -5.40 0.62
CA THR A 55 -5.91 -5.35 1.42
C THR A 55 -6.18 -4.80 2.82
N LEU A 56 -6.92 -3.69 2.92
CA LEU A 56 -7.23 -3.05 4.19
C LEU A 56 -8.08 -3.97 5.08
N GLN A 57 -9.07 -4.66 4.49
CA GLN A 57 -9.87 -5.61 5.24
C GLN A 57 -9.04 -6.82 5.70
N CYS A 58 -8.09 -7.30 4.89
CA CYS A 58 -7.16 -8.34 5.31
C CYS A 58 -6.29 -7.88 6.48
N SER A 59 -5.69 -6.68 6.40
CA SER A 59 -4.79 -6.17 7.45
C SER A 59 -5.50 -5.94 8.79
N GLN A 60 -6.80 -5.60 8.75
CA GLN A 60 -7.64 -5.46 9.94
C GLN A 60 -8.22 -6.79 10.44
N THR A 61 -8.17 -7.85 9.63
CA THR A 61 -8.73 -9.16 9.99
C THR A 61 -7.65 -10.05 10.61
N LYS A 62 -7.79 -10.32 11.91
CA LYS A 62 -6.89 -11.24 12.63
C LYS A 62 -6.81 -12.59 11.93
N GLY A 63 -5.58 -13.03 11.65
CA GLY A 63 -5.31 -14.31 11.00
C GLY A 63 -5.34 -14.27 9.47
N CYS A 64 -5.67 -13.14 8.85
CA CYS A 64 -5.49 -12.99 7.40
C CYS A 64 -4.00 -12.96 7.06
N ARG A 65 -3.63 -13.70 6.00
CA ARG A 65 -2.24 -13.84 5.53
C ARG A 65 -2.09 -13.60 4.03
N SER A 66 -3.19 -13.76 3.28
CA SER A 66 -3.31 -13.46 1.86
C SER A 66 -4.78 -13.20 1.52
N TRP A 67 -5.07 -12.74 0.32
CA TRP A 67 -6.43 -12.53 -0.16
C TRP A 67 -6.54 -12.74 -1.67
N ASN A 68 -7.74 -13.08 -2.13
CA ASN A 68 -8.13 -13.04 -3.55
C ASN A 68 -9.08 -11.85 -3.75
N TYR A 69 -8.94 -11.14 -4.86
CA TYR A 69 -9.87 -10.10 -5.28
C TYR A 69 -10.34 -10.35 -6.70
N TYR A 70 -11.62 -10.12 -6.94
CA TYR A 70 -12.25 -10.32 -8.24
C TYR A 70 -13.02 -9.07 -8.64
N LYS A 71 -12.90 -8.64 -9.89
CA LYS A 71 -13.74 -7.55 -10.39
C LYS A 71 -15.05 -8.14 -10.92
N THR A 72 -15.96 -8.51 -10.02
CA THR A 72 -17.27 -9.08 -10.38
C THR A 72 -18.41 -8.13 -10.01
N ARG A 73 -19.61 -8.37 -10.56
CA ARG A 73 -20.85 -7.71 -10.13
C ARG A 73 -21.35 -8.23 -8.77
N ASN A 74 -20.75 -9.30 -8.24
CA ASN A 74 -21.10 -9.84 -6.94
C ASN A 74 -20.53 -8.94 -5.83
N ARG A 75 -21.26 -8.80 -4.73
CA ARG A 75 -20.82 -8.00 -3.58
C ARG A 75 -19.66 -8.69 -2.86
N ASP A 76 -19.64 -10.01 -2.73
CA ASP A 76 -18.53 -10.73 -2.07
C ASP A 76 -17.37 -11.04 -3.02
N ASN A 77 -16.60 -10.01 -3.31
CA ASN A 77 -15.56 -10.01 -4.34
C ASN A 77 -14.13 -9.98 -3.78
N CYS A 78 -14.00 -10.07 -2.45
CA CYS A 78 -12.74 -10.19 -1.74
C CYS A 78 -12.79 -11.42 -0.83
N GLU A 79 -11.86 -12.35 -1.02
CA GLU A 79 -11.72 -13.54 -0.20
C GLU A 79 -10.48 -13.41 0.67
N LEU A 80 -10.64 -13.45 1.99
CA LEU A 80 -9.55 -13.40 2.95
C LEU A 80 -9.11 -14.82 3.30
N ASN A 81 -7.80 -15.05 3.21
CA ASN A 81 -7.20 -16.37 3.37
C ASN A 81 -6.29 -16.41 4.61
N SER A 82 -6.33 -17.52 5.34
CA SER A 82 -5.50 -17.72 6.54
C SER A 82 -4.11 -18.26 6.20
N ARG A 83 -3.89 -18.60 4.92
CA ARG A 83 -2.68 -19.21 4.39
C ARG A 83 -2.05 -18.32 3.32
N LYS A 84 -0.80 -18.61 2.98
CA LYS A 84 -0.09 -18.02 1.86
C LYS A 84 0.21 -19.11 0.84
N ALA A 85 0.40 -18.70 -0.41
CA ALA A 85 0.94 -19.54 -1.45
C ALA A 85 2.43 -19.77 -1.16
N LEU A 86 2.80 -21.04 -0.98
CA LEU A 86 4.19 -21.47 -0.79
C LEU A 86 4.97 -21.49 -2.12
N SER A 87 4.27 -21.65 -3.23
CA SER A 87 4.77 -21.58 -4.61
C SER A 87 3.70 -20.94 -5.51
N THR A 88 4.08 -20.45 -6.69
CA THR A 88 3.15 -20.02 -7.73
C THR A 88 2.34 -21.19 -8.31
N ASP A 89 2.81 -22.43 -8.19
CA ASP A 89 2.15 -23.61 -8.80
C ASP A 89 0.79 -23.94 -8.18
N ILE A 90 0.55 -23.49 -6.94
CA ILE A 90 -0.73 -23.67 -6.25
C ILE A 90 -1.72 -22.55 -6.54
N LEU A 91 -1.30 -21.51 -7.28
CA LEU A 91 -2.19 -20.48 -7.75
C LEU A 91 -2.90 -20.96 -9.01
N LEU A 92 -4.23 -20.88 -9.02
CA LEU A 92 -5.02 -21.20 -10.19
C LEU A 92 -5.23 -19.94 -11.02
N ARG A 93 -5.07 -20.09 -12.34
CA ARG A 93 -5.40 -19.03 -13.29
C ARG A 93 -6.88 -18.67 -13.17
N HIS A 94 -7.16 -17.38 -13.04
CA HIS A 94 -8.50 -16.83 -12.99
C HIS A 94 -8.50 -15.46 -13.63
N ASP A 95 -9.05 -15.35 -14.84
CA ASP A 95 -9.06 -14.10 -15.60
C ASP A 95 -9.76 -12.98 -14.79
N GLY A 96 -9.09 -11.84 -14.64
CA GLY A 96 -9.57 -10.70 -13.84
C GLY A 96 -9.51 -10.90 -12.32
N GLY A 97 -8.99 -12.05 -11.86
CA GLY A 97 -8.67 -12.31 -10.47
C GLY A 97 -7.33 -11.72 -10.08
N MET A 98 -7.16 -11.42 -8.80
CA MET A 98 -5.88 -10.99 -8.23
C MET A 98 -5.65 -11.73 -6.92
N TYR A 99 -4.51 -12.41 -6.84
CA TYR A 99 -4.00 -12.97 -5.61
C TYR A 99 -3.01 -12.00 -4.98
N TYR A 100 -3.01 -11.89 -3.66
CA TYR A 100 -2.02 -11.08 -2.94
C TYR A 100 -1.72 -11.69 -1.59
N GLN A 101 -0.45 -11.71 -1.20
CA GLN A 101 0.03 -12.17 0.09
C GLN A 101 1.02 -11.19 0.68
N ASP A 102 1.03 -11.14 2.01
CA ASP A 102 2.08 -10.41 2.72
C ASP A 102 3.44 -11.08 2.46
N ALA A 103 4.44 -10.32 2.01
CA ALA A 103 5.84 -10.73 2.07
C ALA A 103 6.25 -10.79 3.56
N LYS A 104 7.17 -11.69 3.92
CA LYS A 104 7.66 -11.77 5.31
C LYS A 104 8.55 -10.58 5.72
N GLU A 105 8.77 -9.63 4.83
CA GLU A 105 9.70 -8.52 5.04
C GLU A 105 8.95 -7.32 5.62
N GLU A 106 9.30 -6.99 6.87
CA GLU A 106 9.07 -5.65 7.39
C GLU A 106 9.92 -4.68 6.56
N MET A 107 9.28 -3.66 6.01
CA MET A 107 9.89 -2.61 5.21
C MET A 107 9.61 -1.27 5.90
N ASP A 108 10.65 -0.44 6.05
CA ASP A 108 10.47 0.97 6.37
C ASP A 108 10.15 1.71 5.06
N CYS A 109 9.03 2.44 4.99
CA CYS A 109 8.71 3.18 3.74
C CYS A 109 9.79 4.20 3.38
N ASN A 110 10.58 4.66 4.35
CA ASN A 110 11.67 5.58 4.07
C ASN A 110 12.73 4.96 3.16
N ASP A 111 12.85 3.63 3.14
CA ASP A 111 13.76 2.89 2.24
C ASP A 111 13.30 2.90 0.77
N LEU A 112 12.06 3.36 0.51
CA LEU A 112 11.53 3.48 -0.85
C LEU A 112 12.00 4.75 -1.58
N GLY A 113 12.68 5.66 -0.87
CA GLY A 113 13.18 6.93 -1.39
C GLY A 113 12.06 7.95 -1.65
N GLY A 114 12.35 9.24 -1.49
CA GLY A 114 11.34 10.30 -1.61
C GLY A 114 10.43 10.39 -0.39
N GLY A 115 10.39 11.56 0.27
CA GLY A 115 9.61 11.76 1.50
C GLY A 115 8.11 11.87 1.22
N TRP A 116 7.29 11.18 2.00
CA TRP A 116 5.82 11.25 1.93
C TRP A 116 5.16 11.01 3.28
N TRP A 117 3.90 11.42 3.43
CA TRP A 117 3.07 11.01 4.56
C TRP A 117 2.53 9.60 4.33
N PHE A 118 3.37 8.61 4.59
CA PHE A 118 3.06 7.22 4.30
C PHE A 118 2.00 6.67 5.26
N LEU A 119 0.79 6.41 4.74
CA LEU A 119 -0.25 5.60 5.40
C LEU A 119 -0.28 4.15 4.87
N THR A 120 0.10 3.97 3.61
CA THR A 120 0.34 2.67 2.96
C THR A 120 1.49 2.90 1.99
N CYS A 121 2.71 2.40 2.29
CA CYS A 121 3.96 2.76 1.58
C CYS A 121 3.79 2.95 0.06
N THR A 122 3.11 2.01 -0.59
CA THR A 122 3.04 1.91 -2.05
C THR A 122 1.76 2.48 -2.67
N GLY A 123 0.79 2.95 -1.87
CA GLY A 123 -0.50 3.46 -2.37
C GLY A 123 -0.41 4.88 -2.94
N PHE A 124 0.30 5.77 -2.25
CA PHE A 124 0.52 7.15 -2.68
C PHE A 124 1.99 7.51 -2.44
N HIS A 125 2.70 7.82 -3.51
CA HIS A 125 4.13 8.13 -3.44
C HIS A 125 4.51 9.08 -4.59
N LEU A 126 3.95 10.29 -4.56
CA LEU A 126 4.17 11.28 -5.63
C LEU A 126 5.62 11.79 -5.70
N THR A 127 6.41 11.56 -4.65
CA THR A 127 7.81 11.94 -4.52
C THR A 127 8.79 10.78 -4.80
N GLY A 128 8.27 9.61 -5.19
CA GLY A 128 9.09 8.45 -5.51
C GLY A 128 9.93 8.63 -6.78
N ASN A 129 10.81 7.67 -7.03
CA ASN A 129 11.76 7.70 -8.15
C ASN A 129 11.06 7.75 -9.51
N TYR A 130 11.52 8.64 -10.39
CA TYR A 130 11.03 8.80 -11.76
C TYR A 130 11.93 8.03 -12.74
N SER A 131 11.78 6.70 -12.78
CA SER A 131 12.41 5.86 -13.80
C SER A 131 11.46 5.62 -14.97
N GLY A 132 11.99 5.56 -16.19
CA GLY A 132 11.19 5.35 -17.41
C GLY A 132 10.23 4.16 -17.32
N CYS A 133 9.06 4.29 -17.95
CA CYS A 133 7.97 3.31 -17.89
C CYS A 133 8.30 1.94 -18.51
N ASN A 134 9.44 1.80 -19.18
CA ASN A 134 9.78 0.60 -19.96
C ASN A 134 10.49 -0.47 -19.14
N SER A 135 11.00 -0.13 -17.95
CA SER A 135 11.70 -1.09 -17.11
C SER A 135 10.70 -1.73 -16.15
N ALA A 136 10.12 -2.86 -16.57
CA ALA A 136 9.56 -3.86 -15.68
C ALA A 136 10.69 -4.48 -14.84
N GLY A 137 11.34 -3.66 -14.00
CA GLY A 137 12.23 -4.15 -12.97
C GLY A 137 11.47 -5.04 -12.00
N GLY A 138 12.20 -5.84 -11.20
CA GLY A 138 11.60 -6.69 -10.18
C GLY A 138 10.66 -5.91 -9.28
N THR A 139 9.73 -6.60 -8.63
CA THR A 139 8.69 -6.03 -7.75
C THR A 139 9.24 -5.05 -6.70
N SER A 140 10.54 -5.10 -6.36
CA SER A 140 11.18 -4.21 -5.37
C SER A 140 11.41 -2.81 -5.91
N ASP A 141 11.72 -2.71 -7.21
CA ASP A 141 12.01 -1.43 -7.83
C ASP A 141 10.73 -0.65 -8.09
N MET A 142 9.62 -1.36 -8.32
CA MET A 142 8.28 -0.79 -8.47
C MET A 142 7.77 -0.12 -7.20
N ALA A 143 8.15 -0.65 -6.04
CA ALA A 143 7.79 -0.07 -4.75
C ALA A 143 8.32 1.36 -4.59
N LYS A 144 9.45 1.69 -5.23
CA LYS A 144 10.15 2.99 -5.12
C LYS A 144 9.66 4.06 -6.09
N LYS A 145 8.78 3.73 -7.05
CA LYS A 145 8.46 4.62 -8.17
C LYS A 145 7.30 5.59 -7.88
N MET A 146 7.30 6.72 -8.59
CA MET A 146 6.23 7.73 -8.51
C MET A 146 4.85 7.17 -8.86
N LYS A 147 3.88 7.28 -7.94
CA LYS A 147 2.54 6.66 -8.10
C LYS A 147 1.43 7.29 -7.28
N CYS A 148 0.20 7.09 -7.77
CA CYS A 148 -1.04 7.47 -7.10
C CYS A 148 -2.13 6.44 -7.42
N VAL A 149 -2.45 5.61 -6.44
CA VAL A 149 -3.39 4.50 -6.63
C VAL A 149 -4.81 4.97 -6.97
N ALA A 150 -5.20 6.18 -6.54
CA ALA A 150 -6.47 6.79 -6.92
C ALA A 150 -6.60 7.04 -8.43
N ILE A 151 -5.48 7.18 -9.14
CA ILE A 151 -5.44 7.40 -10.60
C ILE A 151 -5.28 6.06 -11.33
N THR A 152 -4.41 5.19 -10.84
CA THR A 152 -4.05 3.94 -11.54
C THR A 152 -5.01 2.78 -11.26
N GLY A 153 -5.81 2.87 -10.19
CA GLY A 153 -6.76 1.82 -9.76
C GLY A 153 -6.11 0.51 -9.29
N ILE A 154 -4.78 0.42 -9.32
CA ILE A 154 -3.97 -0.76 -8.99
C ILE A 154 -2.71 -0.26 -8.28
N ASN A 155 -2.30 -0.94 -7.20
CA ASN A 155 -0.99 -0.70 -6.57
C ASN A 155 0.11 -0.99 -7.62
N CYS A 156 1.00 -0.03 -7.87
CA CYS A 156 2.01 -0.11 -8.93
C CYS A 156 3.04 -1.24 -8.76
N ASP A 157 2.94 -2.06 -7.72
CA ASP A 157 3.53 -3.40 -7.70
C ASP A 157 3.04 -4.28 -8.90
N PHE A 158 1.89 -3.93 -9.51
CA PHE A 158 1.22 -4.68 -10.61
C PHE A 158 0.79 -3.82 -11.82
N GLY A 159 1.11 -2.52 -11.90
CA GLY A 159 0.55 -1.66 -12.96
C GLY A 159 1.20 -0.27 -13.16
N CYS A 160 0.88 0.35 -14.30
CA CYS A 160 1.55 1.52 -14.89
C CYS A 160 1.72 2.74 -13.96
N LEU A 161 2.83 3.45 -14.18
CA LEU A 161 3.31 4.58 -13.39
C LEU A 161 2.78 5.93 -13.91
N LEU A 162 2.80 6.94 -13.03
CA LEU A 162 2.54 8.32 -13.44
C LEU A 162 3.73 8.84 -14.26
N ARG A 163 3.48 9.35 -15.47
CA ARG A 163 4.49 10.09 -16.26
C ARG A 163 4.73 11.51 -15.73
N ALA A 164 3.76 12.06 -15.01
CA ALA A 164 3.88 13.35 -14.36
C ALA A 164 2.90 13.41 -13.19
N ALA A 165 3.28 14.13 -12.13
CA ALA A 165 2.40 14.45 -11.03
C ALA A 165 2.69 15.87 -10.54
N THR A 166 1.64 16.61 -10.19
CA THR A 166 1.78 17.92 -9.53
C THR A 166 0.74 18.02 -8.42
N MET A 167 1.13 18.62 -7.29
CA MET A 167 0.23 18.98 -6.20
C MET A 167 0.18 20.50 -6.11
N LYS A 168 -1.02 21.07 -6.27
CA LYS A 168 -1.24 22.52 -6.22
C LYS A 168 -2.16 22.83 -5.03
N LEU A 169 -1.75 23.79 -4.22
CA LEU A 169 -2.56 24.29 -3.12
C LEU A 169 -3.19 25.62 -3.53
N ARG A 170 -4.45 25.84 -3.16
CA ARG A 170 -5.16 27.11 -3.31
C ARG A 170 -5.82 27.44 -1.97
N ARG A 171 -5.84 28.72 -1.62
CA ARG A 171 -6.60 29.21 -0.46
C ARG A 171 -8.09 28.95 -0.68
N ASN A 172 -8.73 28.29 0.28
CA ASN A 172 -10.19 28.18 0.31
C ASN A 172 -10.73 29.49 0.88
N ASN A 173 -11.48 30.23 0.06
CA ASN A 173 -12.06 31.53 0.41
C ASN A 173 -13.37 31.34 1.17
#